data_AF-A0A8C9ZSX5-F1
#
_entry.id   AF-A0A8C9ZSX5-F1
#
_cell.length_a   1.000
_cell.length_b   1.000
_cell.length_c   1.000
_cell.angle_alpha   90.00
_cell.angle_beta   90.00
_cell.angle_gamma   90.00
#
_symmetry.space_group_name_H-M   'P 1'
#
loop_
_entity.id
_entity.type
_entity.pdbx_description
1 polymer ?
#
loop_
_entity_poly.entity_id
_entity_poly.type
_entity_poly.pdbx_seq_one_letter_code
_entity_poly.pdbx_strand_id
1 'polypeptide(L)'
;MADSIMSKAATMEIPINSNGDTGTLPEDDSLEQDLQQVMVSGPNLNETSIVSGGYGGPAGGIIPTSTIKGPAVRFNPEYLDRRRAPAPGPGSSNNNTGNSTEEVSRGVAVEKLDSVKKWGINTYKCTKQMFSERFGRGSRTVDLELEAQIDVLRETKNKYEHILRLATALTSHFQSMVQTQQALGDTFTDLSQKSPELQDEFGYNAETQKLLCKNGEALLGAISFFVSSIDTLVNKTMEDTLLTIKLYENARLEFDAYRSDLEELSLGPRDAATMVRIEMAQHDYQIHRDKYERLRSDVTIKLKFLEENKVKVMHKQLLLFHNAISAYFAGNQEQLEQTLIQFNVKLKPPGSDKPSWLEEQ
;
A
#
# COMPACT_ATOMS: atom_id res chain seq x y z
N MET A 1 25.99 42.10 -30.68
CA MET A 1 24.57 42.50 -30.69
C MET A 1 23.78 41.22 -30.59
N ALA A 2 23.18 40.97 -29.42
CA ALA A 2 22.49 39.74 -29.08
C ALA A 2 20.99 40.02 -29.15
N ASP A 3 20.27 39.25 -29.96
CA ASP A 3 18.83 39.37 -30.12
C ASP A 3 18.09 38.66 -28.99
N SER A 4 17.24 39.45 -28.32
CA SER A 4 16.36 39.05 -27.23
C SER A 4 14.97 38.77 -27.81
N ILE A 5 14.50 37.53 -27.69
CA ILE A 5 13.13 37.14 -28.02
C ILE A 5 12.29 37.27 -26.74
N MET A 6 11.49 38.33 -26.66
CA MET A 6 10.42 38.47 -25.67
C MET A 6 9.25 37.55 -26.05
N SER A 7 8.94 36.59 -25.17
CA SER A 7 7.75 35.75 -25.25
C SER A 7 6.52 36.55 -24.78
N LYS A 8 5.55 36.76 -25.67
CA LYS A 8 4.25 37.37 -25.36
C LYS A 8 3.25 36.27 -25.00
N ALA A 9 2.51 36.52 -23.93
CA ALA A 9 1.39 35.72 -23.44
C ALA A 9 0.34 35.47 -24.53
N ALA A 10 -0.15 34.23 -24.60
CA ALA A 10 -1.34 33.87 -25.37
C ALA A 10 -2.40 33.32 -24.39
N THR A 11 -3.39 34.16 -24.12
CA THR A 11 -4.68 33.82 -23.53
C THR A 11 -5.38 32.83 -24.46
N MET A 12 -5.71 31.62 -23.97
CA MET A 12 -6.59 30.70 -24.69
C MET A 12 -8.01 30.84 -24.12
N GLU A 13 -8.89 31.46 -24.90
CA GLU A 13 -10.32 31.42 -24.69
C GLU A 13 -10.85 30.02 -25.03
N ILE A 14 -11.73 29.48 -24.19
CA ILE A 14 -12.41 28.20 -24.39
C ILE A 14 -13.71 28.48 -25.17
N PRO A 15 -13.89 27.97 -26.40
CA PRO A 15 -15.18 28.07 -27.07
C PRO A 15 -16.11 26.99 -26.52
N ILE A 16 -17.27 27.42 -26.01
CA ILE A 16 -18.40 26.53 -25.71
C ILE A 16 -19.23 26.43 -26.98
N ASN A 17 -19.11 25.32 -27.72
CA ASN A 17 -20.04 25.00 -28.81
C ASN A 17 -20.85 23.75 -28.49
N SER A 18 -22.16 23.96 -28.50
CA SER A 18 -23.23 22.98 -28.47
C SER A 18 -23.36 22.25 -29.81
N ASN A 19 -23.77 20.99 -29.72
CA ASN A 19 -24.32 20.08 -30.74
C ASN A 19 -23.31 19.37 -31.66
N GLY A 20 -23.51 18.05 -31.73
CA GLY A 20 -22.60 17.08 -32.32
C GLY A 20 -22.47 17.14 -33.83
N ASP A 21 -21.26 16.88 -34.28
CA ASP A 21 -20.97 16.12 -35.49
C ASP A 21 -19.61 15.43 -35.31
N THR A 22 -19.53 14.15 -35.70
CA THR A 22 -18.36 13.28 -35.53
C THR A 22 -17.47 13.37 -36.77
N GLY A 23 -16.32 14.00 -36.64
CA GLY A 23 -15.32 14.08 -37.71
C GLY A 23 -13.90 14.20 -37.16
N THR A 24 -13.19 13.06 -37.15
CA THR A 24 -11.73 12.84 -37.17
C THR A 24 -10.82 14.00 -36.70
N LEU A 25 -10.33 13.88 -35.46
CA LEU A 25 -9.18 14.60 -34.92
C LEU A 25 -7.88 13.84 -35.26
N PRO A 26 -6.73 14.51 -35.40
CA PRO A 26 -5.46 13.88 -35.73
C PRO A 26 -4.96 13.03 -34.55
N GLU A 27 -4.59 11.79 -34.83
CA GLU A 27 -4.09 10.82 -33.85
C GLU A 27 -2.71 11.24 -33.33
N ASP A 28 -2.54 11.16 -32.00
CA ASP A 28 -1.30 11.44 -31.28
C ASP A 28 -0.39 10.22 -31.36
N ASP A 29 0.33 10.08 -32.49
CA ASP A 29 1.24 8.97 -32.82
C ASP A 29 2.35 8.74 -31.77
N SER A 30 2.59 9.71 -30.87
CA SER A 30 3.60 9.59 -29.82
C SER A 30 3.19 8.60 -28.72
N LEU A 31 1.89 8.37 -28.50
CA LEU A 31 1.39 7.48 -27.45
C LEU A 31 1.35 6.02 -27.89
N GLU A 32 1.13 5.78 -29.18
CA GLU A 32 1.11 4.44 -29.75
C GLU A 32 2.51 3.84 -29.88
N GLN A 33 3.53 4.69 -30.10
CA GLN A 33 4.94 4.30 -30.11
C GLN A 33 5.45 3.84 -28.73
N ASP A 34 5.09 4.54 -27.65
CA ASP A 34 5.42 4.15 -26.28
C ASP A 34 4.72 2.82 -25.89
N LEU A 35 3.50 2.60 -26.39
CA LEU A 35 2.73 1.38 -26.17
C LEU A 35 3.38 0.16 -26.85
N GLN A 36 3.86 0.32 -28.08
CA GLN A 36 4.58 -0.72 -28.82
C GLN A 36 5.95 -1.02 -28.20
N GLN A 37 6.66 -0.01 -27.67
CA GLN A 37 7.97 -0.20 -27.05
C GLN A 37 7.90 -0.99 -25.72
N VAL A 38 6.81 -0.83 -24.97
CA VAL A 38 6.54 -1.61 -23.74
C VAL A 38 6.13 -3.05 -24.07
N MET A 39 5.42 -3.29 -25.18
CA MET A 39 5.05 -4.63 -25.64
C MET A 39 6.24 -5.44 -26.17
N VAL A 40 7.28 -4.79 -26.70
CA VAL A 40 8.50 -5.44 -27.19
C VAL A 40 9.53 -5.69 -26.08
N SER A 41 9.44 -4.96 -24.96
CA SER A 41 10.39 -5.02 -23.84
C SER A 41 9.77 -5.58 -22.56
N GLY A 42 9.16 -6.76 -22.63
CA GLY A 42 8.79 -7.52 -21.43
C GLY A 42 10.05 -7.95 -20.65
N PRO A 43 10.09 -7.82 -19.31
CA PRO A 43 11.24 -8.27 -18.53
C PRO A 43 11.41 -9.80 -18.68
N ASN A 44 12.61 -10.22 -19.08
CA ASN A 44 13.02 -11.62 -19.10
C ASN A 44 13.08 -12.15 -17.66
N LEU A 45 12.16 -13.05 -17.30
CA LEU A 45 12.01 -13.60 -15.94
C LEU A 45 12.97 -14.75 -15.60
N ASN A 46 13.99 -15.02 -16.43
CA ASN A 46 14.90 -16.15 -16.19
C ASN A 46 16.12 -15.87 -15.29
N GLU A 47 16.26 -14.68 -14.68
CA GLU A 47 17.39 -14.41 -13.77
C GLU A 47 16.96 -13.78 -12.45
N THR A 48 16.24 -14.53 -11.62
CA THR A 48 16.28 -14.32 -10.17
C THR A 48 16.58 -15.63 -9.46
N SER A 49 17.87 -15.93 -9.34
CA SER A 49 18.43 -16.87 -8.37
C SER A 49 18.09 -16.39 -6.95
N ILE A 50 17.12 -17.03 -6.31
CA ILE A 50 16.87 -16.87 -4.88
C ILE A 50 17.58 -18.02 -4.18
N VAL A 51 18.71 -17.71 -3.54
CA VAL A 51 19.44 -18.62 -2.65
C VAL A 51 18.53 -18.99 -1.47
N SER A 52 18.16 -20.26 -1.43
CA SER A 52 17.44 -20.92 -0.34
C SER A 52 18.40 -21.12 0.85
N GLY A 53 18.19 -20.38 1.94
CA GLY A 53 18.84 -20.59 3.22
C GLY A 53 17.92 -21.38 4.14
N GLY A 54 18.16 -22.69 4.25
CA GLY A 54 17.45 -23.57 5.18
C GLY A 54 17.95 -23.47 6.61
N TYR A 55 17.04 -23.64 7.57
CA TYR A 55 17.32 -24.19 8.90
C TYR A 55 16.12 -25.04 9.34
N GLY A 56 16.38 -26.30 9.64
CA GLY A 56 15.41 -27.26 10.16
C GLY A 56 15.56 -27.52 11.66
N GLY A 57 14.45 -27.97 12.28
CA GLY A 57 14.42 -28.69 13.56
C GLY A 57 13.53 -28.07 14.65
N PRO A 58 13.01 -28.87 15.62
CA PRO A 58 11.70 -29.54 15.45
C PRO A 58 10.70 -29.38 16.62
N ALA A 59 9.44 -29.71 16.32
CA ALA A 59 8.38 -30.35 17.12
C ALA A 59 7.96 -29.83 18.53
N GLY A 60 6.66 -29.50 18.63
CA GLY A 60 5.78 -29.92 19.74
C GLY A 60 5.28 -28.84 20.71
N GLY A 61 3.95 -28.69 20.83
CA GLY A 61 3.34 -28.09 22.03
C GLY A 61 2.11 -27.19 21.85
N ILE A 62 0.93 -27.81 21.93
CA ILE A 62 -0.39 -27.36 22.43
C ILE A 62 -0.47 -25.92 23.01
N ILE A 63 -1.44 -25.11 22.55
CA ILE A 63 -1.87 -23.85 23.21
C ILE A 63 -3.38 -23.94 23.54
N PRO A 64 -3.80 -23.75 24.81
CA PRO A 64 -5.19 -23.46 25.14
C PRO A 64 -5.46 -21.94 25.22
N THR A 65 -6.68 -21.58 24.86
CA THR A 65 -7.32 -20.26 24.87
C THR A 65 -7.37 -19.59 26.26
N SER A 66 -7.14 -18.27 26.33
CA SER A 66 -8.12 -17.26 26.82
C SER A 66 -7.51 -15.88 27.20
N THR A 67 -8.36 -14.86 27.06
CA THR A 67 -8.41 -13.56 27.77
C THR A 67 -7.81 -12.33 27.08
N ILE A 68 -8.74 -11.53 26.55
CA ILE A 68 -8.63 -10.18 25.98
C ILE A 68 -8.25 -9.16 27.07
N LYS A 69 -7.21 -8.35 26.80
CA LYS A 69 -6.97 -7.02 27.41
C LYS A 69 -6.29 -6.11 26.38
N GLY A 70 -6.74 -4.84 26.31
CA GLY A 70 -6.47 -3.87 25.24
C GLY A 70 -5.02 -3.36 25.11
N PRO A 71 -4.76 -2.43 24.17
CA PRO A 71 -3.41 -2.20 23.66
C PRO A 71 -2.56 -1.36 24.61
N ALA A 72 -1.54 -2.01 25.18
CA ALA A 72 -0.39 -1.34 25.78
C ALA A 72 0.60 -0.99 24.66
N VAL A 73 0.84 0.31 24.46
CA VAL A 73 1.92 0.80 23.60
C VAL A 73 3.25 0.46 24.30
N ARG A 74 3.92 -0.61 23.85
CA ARG A 74 5.31 -0.88 24.23
C ARG A 74 6.24 -0.15 23.26
N PHE A 75 7.03 0.77 23.81
CA PHE A 75 8.11 1.46 23.11
C PHE A 75 9.28 0.49 22.93
N ASN A 76 9.72 0.27 21.68
CA ASN A 76 10.89 -0.56 21.36
C ASN A 76 12.11 0.35 21.09
N PRO A 77 13.18 0.35 21.92
CA PRO A 77 14.28 1.32 21.80
C PRO A 77 15.32 1.01 20.70
N GLU A 78 15.22 -0.12 19.98
CA GLU A 78 16.30 -0.60 19.11
C GLU A 78 16.36 0.01 17.69
N TYR A 79 15.58 1.05 17.39
CA TYR A 79 15.51 1.60 16.02
C TYR A 79 16.45 2.78 15.71
N LEU A 80 17.30 3.22 16.64
CA LEU A 80 18.20 4.36 16.41
C LEU A 80 19.69 4.01 16.19
N ASP A 81 20.09 2.74 16.26
CA ASP A 81 21.52 2.39 16.30
C ASP A 81 22.11 1.85 14.98
N ARG A 82 21.47 2.13 13.84
CA ARG A 82 21.92 1.62 12.52
C ARG A 82 22.28 2.71 11.51
N ARG A 83 23.02 3.74 11.93
CA ARG A 83 23.90 4.53 11.05
C ARG A 83 25.10 5.10 11.83
N ARG A 84 26.15 4.29 12.02
CA ARG A 84 27.48 4.81 12.39
C ARG A 84 28.55 4.02 11.63
N ALA A 85 29.32 4.72 10.80
CA ALA A 85 30.51 4.18 10.14
C ALA A 85 31.64 3.95 11.18
N PRO A 86 32.58 3.00 10.95
CA PRO A 86 33.52 2.56 11.98
C PRO A 86 34.66 3.56 12.17
N ALA A 87 35.03 3.81 13.43
CA ALA A 87 36.25 4.52 13.81
C ALA A 87 37.38 3.51 14.15
N PRO A 88 38.67 3.87 14.00
CA PRO A 88 39.81 2.98 14.28
C PRO A 88 40.13 2.86 15.79
N GLY A 89 40.81 1.76 16.13
CA GLY A 89 41.14 1.31 17.49
C GLY A 89 42.22 2.09 18.27
N PRO A 90 42.67 1.56 19.44
CA PRO A 90 42.85 2.33 20.67
C PRO A 90 44.30 2.75 20.96
N GLY A 91 44.45 3.88 21.66
CA GLY A 91 45.69 4.34 22.28
C GLY A 91 45.47 4.76 23.73
N SER A 92 46.28 4.19 24.63
CA SER A 92 46.35 4.44 26.08
C SER A 92 46.61 5.89 26.47
N SER A 93 46.03 6.36 27.59
CA SER A 93 46.77 6.70 28.84
C SER A 93 45.98 7.60 29.83
N ASN A 94 46.06 7.17 31.10
CA ASN A 94 46.12 7.91 32.37
C ASN A 94 44.99 8.82 32.93
N ASN A 95 44.57 8.39 34.13
CA ASN A 95 44.42 9.10 35.42
C ASN A 95 43.29 10.11 35.71
N ASN A 96 42.61 9.78 36.82
CA ASN A 96 41.94 10.60 37.83
C ASN A 96 40.84 11.58 37.41
N THR A 97 39.58 11.23 37.73
CA THR A 97 38.76 11.97 38.72
C THR A 97 37.42 11.23 38.94
N GLY A 98 37.31 10.53 40.07
CA GLY A 98 36.00 10.14 40.60
C GLY A 98 35.34 11.38 41.19
N ASN A 99 34.33 11.91 40.50
CA ASN A 99 33.20 12.71 41.02
C ASN A 99 32.29 13.24 39.91
N SER A 100 32.69 13.19 38.63
CA SER A 100 31.90 13.77 37.52
C SER A 100 30.78 12.86 37.00
N THR A 101 30.80 11.57 37.30
CA THR A 101 29.79 10.60 36.84
C THR A 101 28.48 10.68 37.63
N GLU A 102 28.53 11.04 38.91
CA GLU A 102 27.35 11.17 39.77
C GLU A 102 26.57 12.46 39.51
N GLU A 103 27.23 13.60 39.27
CA GLU A 103 26.57 14.86 38.92
C GLU A 103 25.92 14.81 37.53
N VAL A 104 26.59 14.22 36.55
CA VAL A 104 26.00 13.98 35.21
C VAL A 104 24.82 13.01 35.31
N SER A 105 24.92 11.95 36.11
CA SER A 105 23.82 11.01 36.32
C SER A 105 22.64 11.64 37.08
N ARG A 106 22.89 12.54 38.05
CA ARG A 106 21.85 13.33 38.73
C ARG A 106 21.19 14.32 37.78
N GLY A 107 21.96 15.02 36.93
CA GLY A 107 21.43 15.92 35.91
C GLY A 107 20.49 15.20 34.94
N VAL A 108 20.90 14.04 34.43
CA VAL A 108 20.07 13.19 33.57
C VAL A 108 18.81 12.68 34.29
N ALA A 109 18.90 12.34 35.58
CA ALA A 109 17.74 11.90 36.35
C ALA A 109 16.72 13.03 36.58
N VAL A 110 17.19 14.25 36.81
CA VAL A 110 16.34 15.45 36.98
C VAL A 110 15.65 15.82 35.67
N GLU A 111 16.36 15.84 34.54
CA GLU A 111 15.78 16.10 33.22
C GLU A 111 14.71 15.07 32.84
N LYS A 112 14.95 13.80 33.17
CA LYS A 112 13.95 12.74 32.98
C LYS A 112 12.71 12.96 33.85
N LEU A 113 12.89 13.35 35.11
CA LEU A 113 11.77 13.66 36.02
C LEU A 113 10.95 14.85 35.50
N ASP A 114 11.60 15.91 35.03
CA ASP A 114 10.94 17.08 34.45
C ASP A 114 10.20 16.74 33.16
N SER A 115 10.78 15.87 32.34
CA SER A 115 10.12 15.34 31.13
C SER A 115 8.85 14.56 31.46
N VAL A 116 8.89 13.71 32.49
CA VAL A 116 7.71 12.95 32.97
C VAL A 116 6.66 13.90 33.53
N LYS A 117 7.06 14.93 34.28
CA LYS A 117 6.15 15.95 34.81
C LYS A 117 5.47 16.73 33.69
N LYS A 118 6.22 17.20 32.69
CA LYS A 118 5.69 17.92 31.53
C LYS A 118 4.73 17.04 30.72
N TRP A 119 5.10 15.76 30.52
CA TRP A 119 4.24 14.78 29.88
C TRP A 119 2.92 14.56 30.64
N GLY A 120 2.98 14.41 31.96
CA GLY A 120 1.79 14.24 32.81
C GLY A 120 0.85 15.44 32.76
N ILE A 121 1.41 16.67 32.81
CA ILE A 121 0.64 17.91 32.68
C ILE A 121 -0.02 18.00 31.30
N ASN A 122 0.74 17.77 30.22
CA ASN A 122 0.21 17.81 28.85
C ASN A 122 -0.92 16.78 28.67
N THR A 123 -0.70 15.55 29.15
CA THR A 123 -1.69 14.47 29.09
C THR A 123 -2.98 14.86 29.82
N TYR A 124 -2.87 15.44 31.01
CA TYR A 124 -4.02 15.94 31.76
C TYR A 124 -4.77 17.03 30.99
N LYS A 125 -4.07 18.06 30.48
CA LYS A 125 -4.67 19.16 29.72
C LYS A 125 -5.40 18.64 28.47
N CYS A 126 -4.75 17.78 27.68
CA CYS A 126 -5.36 17.18 26.49
C CYS A 126 -6.58 16.32 26.83
N THR A 127 -6.52 15.57 27.95
CA THR A 127 -7.67 14.78 28.42
C THR A 127 -8.83 15.68 28.82
N LYS A 128 -8.58 16.74 29.60
CA LYS A 128 -9.58 17.77 29.97
C LYS A 128 -10.20 18.38 28.72
N GLN A 129 -9.38 18.75 27.74
CA GLN A 129 -9.83 19.32 26.47
C GLN A 129 -10.71 18.34 25.68
N MET A 130 -10.28 17.09 25.52
CA MET A 130 -11.02 16.07 24.79
C MET A 130 -12.41 15.81 25.38
N PHE A 131 -12.52 15.72 26.71
CA PHE A 131 -13.83 15.60 27.36
C PHE A 131 -14.65 16.88 27.20
N SER A 132 -14.04 18.06 27.32
CA SER A 132 -14.73 19.34 27.17
C SER A 132 -15.33 19.49 25.77
N GLU A 133 -14.60 19.12 24.71
CA GLU A 133 -15.11 19.08 23.33
C GLU A 133 -16.30 18.12 23.20
N ARG A 134 -16.18 16.89 23.72
CA ARG A 134 -17.24 15.87 23.63
C ARG A 134 -18.54 16.28 24.33
N PHE A 135 -18.45 17.04 25.41
CA PHE A 135 -19.62 17.55 26.15
C PHE A 135 -20.12 18.91 25.64
N GLY A 136 -19.56 19.44 24.55
CA GLY A 136 -19.94 20.74 23.98
C GLY A 136 -19.57 21.94 24.85
N ARG A 137 -18.61 21.76 25.79
CA ARG A 137 -18.13 22.79 26.72
C ARG A 137 -16.78 23.39 26.32
N GLY A 138 -16.05 22.75 25.40
CA GLY A 138 -14.75 23.19 24.91
C GLY A 138 -14.84 23.65 23.45
N SER A 139 -14.14 24.74 23.12
CA SER A 139 -13.97 25.18 21.74
C SER A 139 -12.94 24.28 21.02
N ARG A 140 -13.32 23.81 19.82
CA ARG A 140 -12.51 22.92 18.97
C ARG A 140 -12.04 23.69 17.74
N THR A 141 -10.76 23.60 17.42
CA THR A 141 -10.23 24.12 16.16
C THR A 141 -10.66 23.23 15.00
N VAL A 142 -11.17 23.84 13.92
CA VAL A 142 -11.73 23.12 12.76
C VAL A 142 -11.12 23.66 11.47
N ASP A 143 -10.66 22.76 10.61
CA ASP A 143 -10.27 23.05 9.23
C ASP A 143 -11.15 22.19 8.31
N LEU A 144 -12.25 22.75 7.81
CA LEU A 144 -13.27 22.02 7.07
C LEU A 144 -12.72 21.42 5.76
N GLU A 145 -11.83 22.15 5.09
CA GLU A 145 -11.25 21.69 3.83
C GLU A 145 -10.31 20.51 4.09
N LEU A 146 -9.41 20.64 5.07
CA LEU A 146 -8.46 19.58 5.40
C LEU A 146 -9.16 18.34 5.97
N GLU A 147 -10.20 18.52 6.79
CA GLU A 147 -11.02 17.41 7.30
C GLU A 147 -11.71 16.65 6.16
N ALA A 148 -12.30 17.37 5.20
CA ALA A 148 -12.90 16.73 4.02
C ALA A 148 -11.87 15.94 3.20
N GLN A 149 -10.67 16.47 3.00
CA GLN A 149 -9.59 15.76 2.29
C GLN A 149 -9.13 14.50 3.05
N ILE A 150 -9.02 14.57 4.38
CA ILE A 150 -8.67 13.43 5.24
C ILE A 150 -9.74 12.33 5.16
N ASP A 151 -11.02 12.70 5.16
CA ASP A 151 -12.11 11.73 5.07
C ASP A 151 -12.13 11.03 3.71
N VAL A 152 -11.92 11.78 2.62
CA VAL A 152 -11.75 11.19 1.27
C VAL A 152 -10.56 10.23 1.23
N LEU A 153 -9.44 10.56 1.86
CA LEU A 153 -8.28 9.65 1.95
C LEU A 153 -8.65 8.36 2.70
N ARG A 154 -9.29 8.47 3.87
CA ARG A 154 -9.70 7.31 4.67
C ARG A 154 -10.66 6.40 3.90
N GLU A 155 -11.64 6.99 3.21
CA GLU A 155 -12.57 6.24 2.38
C GLU A 155 -11.86 5.55 1.20
N THR A 156 -10.96 6.26 0.53
CA THR A 156 -10.17 5.74 -0.60
C THR A 156 -9.30 4.57 -0.15
N LYS A 157 -8.62 4.69 1.00
CA LYS A 157 -7.82 3.59 1.57
C LYS A 157 -8.69 2.35 1.83
N ASN A 158 -9.85 2.51 2.46
CA ASN A 158 -10.77 1.39 2.72
C ASN A 158 -11.24 0.70 1.43
N LYS A 159 -11.52 1.46 0.37
CA LYS A 159 -11.87 0.91 -0.95
C LYS A 159 -10.70 0.13 -1.56
N TYR A 160 -9.48 0.64 -1.45
CA TYR A 160 -8.31 -0.04 -1.99
C TYR A 160 -7.92 -1.28 -1.19
N GLU A 161 -8.11 -1.29 0.14
CA GLU A 161 -8.00 -2.50 0.97
C GLU A 161 -9.03 -3.55 0.56
N HIS A 162 -10.23 -3.14 0.17
CA HIS A 162 -11.22 -4.07 -0.35
C HIS A 162 -10.80 -4.67 -1.70
N ILE A 163 -10.31 -3.84 -2.64
CA ILE A 163 -9.74 -4.30 -3.91
C ILE A 163 -8.60 -5.29 -3.66
N LEU A 164 -7.69 -4.96 -2.74
CA LEU A 164 -6.56 -5.82 -2.37
C LEU A 164 -7.05 -7.19 -1.92
N ARG A 165 -8.03 -7.24 -0.99
CA ARG A 165 -8.62 -8.50 -0.51
C ARG A 165 -9.24 -9.33 -1.64
N LEU A 166 -9.98 -8.68 -2.54
CA LEU A 166 -10.60 -9.36 -3.68
C LEU A 166 -9.55 -9.89 -4.67
N ALA A 167 -8.52 -9.10 -4.98
CA ALA A 167 -7.44 -9.51 -5.86
C ALA A 167 -6.64 -10.68 -5.28
N THR A 168 -6.34 -10.66 -3.97
CA THR A 168 -5.70 -11.80 -3.28
C THR A 168 -6.57 -13.06 -3.32
N ALA A 169 -7.88 -12.94 -3.09
CA ALA A 169 -8.81 -14.06 -3.19
C ALA A 169 -8.86 -14.61 -4.63
N LEU A 170 -8.90 -13.72 -5.63
CA LEU A 170 -8.85 -14.08 -7.04
C LEU A 170 -7.57 -14.87 -7.36
N THR A 171 -6.39 -14.38 -6.94
CA THR A 171 -5.12 -15.10 -7.13
C THR A 171 -5.18 -16.49 -6.53
N SER A 172 -5.66 -16.62 -5.27
CA SER A 172 -5.72 -17.92 -4.59
C SER A 172 -6.64 -18.90 -5.30
N HIS A 173 -7.85 -18.47 -5.70
CA HIS A 173 -8.79 -19.34 -6.38
C HIS A 173 -8.27 -19.74 -7.76
N PHE A 174 -7.69 -18.79 -8.50
CA PHE A 174 -7.15 -19.05 -9.82
C PHE A 174 -5.93 -19.97 -9.76
N GLN A 175 -5.11 -19.86 -8.72
CA GLN A 175 -4.00 -20.79 -8.48
C GLN A 175 -4.50 -22.22 -8.26
N SER A 176 -5.54 -22.40 -7.44
CA SER A 176 -6.18 -23.72 -7.25
C SER A 176 -6.78 -24.27 -8.55
N MET A 177 -7.36 -23.40 -9.38
CA MET A 177 -7.87 -23.79 -10.71
C MET A 177 -6.75 -24.30 -11.61
N VAL A 178 -5.66 -23.53 -11.75
CA VAL A 178 -4.49 -23.91 -12.59
C VAL A 178 -3.87 -25.23 -12.12
N GLN A 179 -3.74 -25.44 -10.80
CA GLN A 179 -3.26 -26.72 -10.25
C GLN A 179 -4.17 -27.91 -10.60
N THR A 180 -5.49 -27.68 -10.57
CA THR A 180 -6.46 -28.72 -10.93
C THR A 180 -6.43 -29.02 -12.43
N GLN A 181 -6.31 -27.98 -13.27
CA GLN A 181 -6.13 -28.13 -14.72
C GLN A 181 -4.87 -28.94 -15.04
N GLN A 182 -3.77 -28.70 -14.32
CA GLN A 182 -2.52 -29.45 -14.50
C GLN A 182 -2.71 -30.93 -14.21
N ALA A 183 -3.28 -31.26 -13.03
CA ALA A 183 -3.54 -32.64 -12.64
C ALA A 183 -4.51 -33.35 -13.62
N LEU A 184 -5.50 -32.63 -14.13
CA LEU A 184 -6.43 -33.14 -15.13
C LEU A 184 -5.73 -33.42 -16.47
N GLY A 185 -4.88 -32.49 -16.93
CA GLY A 185 -4.08 -32.65 -18.15
C GLY A 185 -3.10 -33.82 -18.06
N ASP A 186 -2.46 -34.03 -16.91
CA ASP A 186 -1.56 -35.17 -16.68
C ASP A 186 -2.33 -36.50 -16.71
N THR A 187 -3.51 -36.55 -16.09
CA THR A 187 -4.38 -37.73 -16.10
C THR A 187 -4.87 -38.06 -17.51
N PHE A 188 -5.29 -37.07 -18.29
CA PHE A 188 -5.67 -37.28 -19.69
C PHE A 188 -4.49 -37.73 -20.56
N THR A 189 -3.28 -37.21 -20.31
CA THR A 189 -2.08 -37.67 -21.02
C THR A 189 -1.82 -39.16 -20.76
N ASP A 190 -1.94 -39.60 -19.51
CA ASP A 190 -1.76 -41.01 -19.13
C ASP A 190 -2.80 -41.93 -19.79
N LEU A 191 -4.08 -41.53 -19.78
CA LEU A 191 -5.16 -42.29 -20.41
C LEU A 191 -5.03 -42.35 -21.93
N SER A 192 -4.61 -41.25 -22.57
CA SER A 192 -4.35 -41.23 -24.01
C SER A 192 -3.32 -42.29 -24.43
N GLN A 193 -2.29 -42.51 -23.63
CA GLN A 193 -1.26 -43.52 -23.92
C GLN A 193 -1.71 -44.97 -23.63
N LYS A 194 -2.70 -45.15 -22.75
CA LYS A 194 -3.14 -46.46 -22.26
C LYS A 194 -4.45 -46.96 -22.87
N SER A 195 -5.19 -46.10 -23.55
CA SER A 195 -6.48 -46.41 -24.16
C SER A 195 -6.46 -46.09 -25.66
N PRO A 196 -5.93 -46.98 -26.51
CA PRO A 196 -5.83 -46.75 -27.96
C PRO A 196 -7.16 -46.40 -28.64
N GLU A 197 -8.28 -46.92 -28.13
CA GLU A 197 -9.61 -46.64 -28.66
C GLU A 197 -10.11 -45.21 -28.38
N LEU A 198 -9.51 -44.52 -27.41
CA LEU A 198 -9.86 -43.16 -26.97
C LEU A 198 -8.64 -42.22 -26.95
N GLN A 199 -7.56 -42.64 -27.62
CA GLN A 199 -6.26 -41.97 -27.54
C GLN A 199 -6.37 -40.51 -27.96
N ASP A 200 -7.11 -40.25 -29.05
CA ASP A 200 -7.26 -38.93 -29.64
C ASP A 200 -8.09 -38.01 -28.73
N GLU A 201 -9.24 -38.46 -28.23
CA GLU A 201 -10.12 -37.71 -27.34
C GLU A 201 -9.38 -37.29 -26.06
N PHE A 202 -8.69 -38.22 -25.42
CA PHE A 202 -7.88 -37.91 -24.25
C PHE A 202 -6.70 -36.99 -24.59
N GLY A 203 -6.06 -37.19 -25.75
CA GLY A 203 -4.96 -36.37 -26.23
C GLY A 203 -5.36 -34.90 -26.41
N TYR A 204 -6.47 -34.62 -27.11
CA TYR A 204 -6.94 -33.25 -27.33
C TYR A 204 -7.30 -32.54 -26.02
N ASN A 205 -7.95 -33.25 -25.10
CA ASN A 205 -8.29 -32.69 -23.79
C ASN A 205 -7.03 -32.45 -22.94
N ALA A 206 -6.04 -33.34 -22.99
CA ALA A 206 -4.77 -33.17 -22.29
C ALA A 206 -4.04 -31.90 -22.75
N GLU A 207 -3.92 -31.71 -24.07
CA GLU A 207 -3.24 -30.54 -24.62
C GLU A 207 -3.99 -29.23 -24.33
N THR A 208 -5.32 -29.25 -24.35
CA THR A 208 -6.14 -28.10 -23.94
C THR A 208 -5.87 -27.70 -22.49
N GLN A 209 -5.81 -28.66 -21.56
CA GLN A 209 -5.54 -28.36 -20.16
C GLN A 209 -4.11 -27.83 -19.94
N LYS A 210 -3.09 -28.44 -20.57
CA LYS A 210 -1.70 -27.97 -20.48
C LYS A 210 -1.53 -26.54 -20.98
N LEU A 211 -2.20 -26.20 -22.08
CA LEU A 211 -2.22 -24.85 -22.63
C LEU A 211 -2.81 -23.84 -21.64
N LEU A 212 -3.99 -24.15 -21.08
CA LEU A 212 -4.65 -23.30 -20.08
C LEU A 212 -3.77 -23.09 -18.85
N CYS A 213 -3.05 -24.12 -18.40
CA CYS A 213 -2.08 -24.02 -17.31
C CYS A 213 -0.96 -23.04 -17.63
N LYS A 214 -0.29 -23.20 -18.79
CA LYS A 214 0.83 -22.35 -19.21
C LYS A 214 0.43 -20.87 -19.26
N ASN A 215 -0.71 -20.56 -19.88
CA ASN A 215 -1.20 -19.19 -19.94
C ASN A 215 -1.69 -18.70 -18.55
N GLY A 216 -2.22 -19.61 -17.73
CA GLY A 216 -2.65 -19.34 -16.35
C GLY A 216 -1.50 -18.94 -15.42
N GLU A 217 -0.33 -19.56 -15.55
CA GLU A 217 0.87 -19.19 -14.78
C GLU A 217 1.31 -17.75 -15.05
N ALA A 218 1.29 -17.32 -16.32
CA ALA A 218 1.61 -15.95 -16.69
C ALA A 218 0.61 -14.95 -16.07
N LEU A 219 -0.69 -15.26 -16.13
CA LEU A 219 -1.71 -14.42 -15.50
C LEU A 219 -1.56 -14.38 -13.98
N LEU A 220 -1.26 -15.51 -13.32
CA LEU A 220 -1.00 -15.55 -11.88
C LEU A 220 0.15 -14.62 -11.48
N GLY A 221 1.23 -14.60 -12.26
CA GLY A 221 2.33 -13.67 -12.07
C GLY A 221 1.89 -12.21 -12.13
N ALA A 222 1.09 -11.85 -13.14
CA ALA A 222 0.58 -10.49 -13.32
C ALA A 222 -0.36 -10.06 -12.17
N ILE A 223 -1.30 -10.91 -11.75
CA ILE A 223 -2.20 -10.59 -10.64
C ILE A 223 -1.42 -10.48 -9.32
N SER A 224 -0.43 -11.34 -9.10
CA SER A 224 0.43 -11.27 -7.89
C SER A 224 1.25 -9.97 -7.84
N PHE A 225 1.75 -9.52 -8.99
CA PHE A 225 2.42 -8.22 -9.11
C PHE A 225 1.48 -7.04 -8.83
N PHE A 226 0.25 -7.10 -9.34
CA PHE A 226 -0.79 -6.12 -9.04
C PHE A 226 -1.06 -6.06 -7.53
N VAL A 227 -1.33 -7.21 -6.88
CA VAL A 227 -1.57 -7.31 -5.43
C VAL A 227 -0.42 -6.67 -4.63
N SER A 228 0.83 -6.98 -4.98
CA SER A 228 2.01 -6.47 -4.29
C SER A 228 2.18 -4.95 -4.43
N SER A 229 1.83 -4.42 -5.60
CA SER A 229 1.89 -2.99 -5.90
C SER A 229 0.80 -2.21 -5.15
N ILE A 230 -0.43 -2.74 -5.11
CA ILE A 230 -1.54 -2.14 -4.36
C ILE A 230 -1.28 -2.23 -2.85
N ASP A 231 -0.76 -3.35 -2.35
CA ASP A 231 -0.35 -3.51 -0.95
C ASP A 231 0.65 -2.42 -0.54
N THR A 232 1.65 -2.15 -1.37
CA THR A 232 2.63 -1.09 -1.10
C THR A 232 1.98 0.29 -1.07
N LEU A 233 1.10 0.61 -2.03
CA LEU A 233 0.38 1.89 -2.04
C LEU A 233 -0.47 2.07 -0.77
N VAL A 234 -1.21 1.05 -0.37
CA VAL A 234 -2.17 1.10 0.75
C VAL A 234 -1.48 1.02 2.11
N ASN A 235 -0.64 0.01 2.32
CA ASN A 235 -0.09 -0.32 3.63
C ASN A 235 1.24 0.38 3.94
N LYS A 236 1.87 1.03 2.95
CA LYS A 236 3.08 1.84 3.16
C LYS A 236 2.83 3.30 2.84
N THR A 237 2.45 3.63 1.61
CA THR A 237 2.37 5.03 1.16
C THR A 237 1.22 5.80 1.82
N MET A 238 0.00 5.24 1.81
CA MET A 238 -1.15 5.88 2.47
C MET A 238 -0.99 5.88 4.00
N GLU A 239 -0.43 4.83 4.60
CA GLU A 239 -0.23 4.76 6.05
C GLU A 239 0.79 5.80 6.56
N ASP A 240 1.84 6.12 5.80
CA ASP A 240 2.78 7.20 6.15
C ASP A 240 2.08 8.58 6.21
N THR A 241 1.15 8.83 5.29
CA THR A 241 0.34 10.05 5.31
C THR A 241 -0.63 10.05 6.49
N LEU A 242 -1.29 8.91 6.76
CA LEU A 242 -2.19 8.76 7.92
C LEU A 242 -1.46 8.89 9.27
N LEU A 243 -0.20 8.46 9.36
CA LEU A 243 0.63 8.70 10.54
C LEU A 243 0.81 10.20 10.79
N THR A 244 1.06 10.96 9.72
CA THR A 244 1.24 12.42 9.80
C THR A 244 -0.08 13.11 10.19
N ILE A 245 -1.21 12.64 9.67
CA ILE A 245 -2.55 13.09 10.08
C ILE A 245 -2.80 12.83 11.57
N LYS A 246 -2.44 11.65 12.10
CA LYS A 246 -2.55 11.36 13.54
C LYS A 246 -1.71 12.33 14.38
N LEU A 247 -0.51 12.69 13.92
CA LEU A 247 0.33 13.70 14.60
C LEU A 247 -0.31 15.09 14.57
N TYR A 248 -0.87 15.49 13.43
CA TYR A 248 -1.63 16.73 13.28
C TYR A 248 -2.87 16.78 14.21
N GLU A 249 -3.69 15.73 14.23
CA GLU A 249 -4.87 15.64 15.10
C GLU A 249 -4.49 15.74 16.59
N ASN A 250 -3.39 15.11 16.99
CA ASN A 250 -2.85 15.26 18.35
C ASN A 250 -2.36 16.68 18.64
N ALA A 251 -1.64 17.30 17.69
CA ALA A 251 -1.15 18.67 17.85
C ALA A 251 -2.30 19.69 17.92
N ARG A 252 -3.39 19.47 17.18
CA ARG A 252 -4.63 20.26 17.27
C ARG A 252 -5.23 20.19 18.68
N LEU A 253 -5.33 18.98 19.24
CA LEU A 253 -5.84 18.79 20.61
C LEU A 253 -4.95 19.48 21.65
N GLU A 254 -3.63 19.37 21.53
CA GLU A 254 -2.69 20.09 22.40
C GLU A 254 -2.84 21.61 22.27
N PHE A 255 -2.92 22.11 21.04
CA PHE A 255 -3.14 23.54 20.78
C PHE A 255 -4.41 24.05 21.46
N ASP A 256 -5.54 23.36 21.28
CA ASP A 256 -6.82 23.74 21.90
C ASP A 256 -6.76 23.68 23.44
N ALA A 257 -6.04 22.70 24.00
CA ALA A 257 -5.88 22.56 25.44
C ALA A 257 -5.07 23.70 26.05
N TYR A 258 -3.96 24.09 25.42
CA TYR A 258 -3.13 25.21 25.89
C TYR A 258 -3.74 26.58 25.60
N ARG A 259 -4.54 26.71 24.54
CA ARG A 259 -5.37 27.91 24.30
C ARG A 259 -6.38 28.10 25.44
N SER A 260 -7.11 27.04 25.80
CA SER A 260 -8.12 27.09 26.87
C SER A 260 -7.51 27.37 28.24
N ASP A 261 -6.34 26.81 28.54
CA ASP A 261 -5.61 27.06 29.79
C ASP A 261 -5.14 28.53 29.92
N LEU A 262 -4.63 29.11 28.82
CA LEU A 262 -4.27 30.52 28.76
C LEU A 262 -5.50 31.44 28.94
N GLU A 263 -6.63 31.10 28.30
CA GLU A 263 -7.90 31.81 28.45
C GLU A 263 -8.41 31.74 29.90
N GLU A 264 -8.38 30.56 30.53
CA GLU A 264 -8.78 30.34 31.93
C GLU A 264 -7.92 31.14 32.91
N LEU A 265 -6.59 31.09 32.77
CA LEU A 265 -5.66 31.90 33.56
C LEU A 265 -5.85 33.40 33.35
N SER A 266 -6.25 33.80 32.14
CA SER A 266 -6.45 35.20 31.79
C SER A 266 -7.70 35.83 32.43
N LEU A 267 -8.67 35.01 32.86
CA LEU A 267 -9.84 35.47 33.60
C LEU A 267 -9.58 35.66 35.10
N GLY A 268 -8.43 35.17 35.59
CA GLY A 268 -8.03 35.26 36.99
C GLY A 268 -7.54 36.65 37.44
N PRO A 269 -7.34 36.84 38.76
CA PRO A 269 -6.80 38.08 39.33
C PRO A 269 -5.43 38.45 38.73
N ARG A 270 -5.18 39.75 38.55
CA ARG A 270 -3.94 40.25 37.92
C ARG A 270 -2.82 40.55 38.93
N ASP A 271 -2.60 39.66 39.90
CA ASP A 271 -1.48 39.78 40.84
C ASP A 271 -0.14 39.38 40.20
N ALA A 272 0.98 39.76 40.84
CA ALA A 272 2.32 39.52 40.31
C ALA A 272 2.64 38.04 40.04
N ALA A 273 2.17 37.12 40.89
CA ALA A 273 2.41 35.69 40.70
C ALA A 273 1.54 35.11 39.57
N THR A 274 0.33 35.66 39.37
CA THR A 274 -0.54 35.29 38.26
C THR A 274 -0.01 35.85 36.94
N MET A 275 0.58 37.04 36.92
CA MET A 275 1.25 37.61 35.72
C MET A 275 2.36 36.70 35.20
N VAL A 276 3.25 36.23 36.08
CA VAL A 276 4.31 35.29 35.69
C VAL A 276 3.73 34.00 35.09
N ARG A 277 2.65 33.46 35.69
CA ARG A 277 2.00 32.25 35.17
C ARG A 277 1.35 32.45 33.79
N ILE A 278 0.79 33.63 33.54
CA ILE A 278 0.23 33.98 32.24
C ILE A 278 1.32 34.13 31.19
N GLU A 279 2.45 34.76 31.52
CA GLU A 279 3.60 34.83 30.60
C GLU A 279 4.13 33.43 30.22
N MET A 280 4.22 32.53 31.20
CA MET A 280 4.59 31.13 30.94
C MET A 280 3.55 30.40 30.07
N ALA A 281 2.26 30.56 30.36
CA ALA A 281 1.19 29.95 29.58
C ALA A 281 1.13 30.50 28.15
N GLN A 282 1.42 31.79 27.96
CA GLN A 282 1.52 32.44 26.66
C GLN A 282 2.66 31.84 25.82
N HIS A 283 3.81 31.59 26.46
CA HIS A 283 4.94 30.94 25.80
C HIS A 283 4.60 29.50 25.38
N ASP A 284 4.03 28.70 26.28
CA ASP A 284 3.61 27.33 25.97
C ASP A 284 2.55 27.30 24.86
N TYR A 285 1.56 28.20 24.90
CA TYR A 285 0.56 28.35 23.85
C TYR A 285 1.21 28.58 22.48
N GLN A 286 2.20 29.48 22.40
CA GLN A 286 2.88 29.76 21.13
C GLN A 286 3.64 28.53 20.60
N ILE A 287 4.30 27.76 21.47
CA ILE A 287 4.97 26.51 21.08
C ILE A 287 3.98 25.53 20.45
N HIS A 288 2.82 25.32 21.09
CA HIS A 288 1.82 24.37 20.60
C HIS A 288 1.10 24.89 19.35
N ARG A 289 0.91 26.19 19.22
CA ARG A 289 0.41 26.83 17.99
C ARG A 289 1.36 26.61 16.82
N ASP A 290 2.66 26.86 17.00
CA ASP A 290 3.66 26.66 15.95
C ASP A 290 3.77 25.19 15.54
N LYS A 291 3.63 24.27 16.51
CA LYS A 291 3.55 22.82 16.24
C LYS A 291 2.33 22.45 15.41
N TYR A 292 1.16 22.96 15.77
CA TYR A 292 -0.09 22.74 15.05
C TYR A 292 -0.02 23.25 13.60
N GLU A 293 0.38 24.51 13.39
CA GLU A 293 0.45 25.11 12.05
C GLU A 293 1.47 24.39 11.15
N ARG A 294 2.62 23.98 11.71
CA ARG A 294 3.61 23.18 10.96
C ARG A 294 3.02 21.85 10.50
N LEU A 295 2.40 21.10 11.40
CA LEU A 295 1.81 19.79 11.06
C LEU A 295 0.61 19.93 10.11
N ARG A 296 -0.16 21.01 10.21
CA ARG A 296 -1.23 21.34 9.26
C ARG A 296 -0.67 21.53 7.85
N SER A 297 0.43 22.28 7.72
CA SER A 297 1.15 22.44 6.45
C SER A 297 1.70 21.10 5.95
N ASP A 298 2.34 20.30 6.82
CA ASP A 298 2.90 19.01 6.45
C ASP A 298 1.84 18.04 5.91
N VAL A 299 0.66 17.95 6.57
CA VAL A 299 -0.46 17.13 6.09
C VAL A 299 -0.95 17.62 4.73
N THR A 300 -1.14 18.94 4.57
CA THR A 300 -1.59 19.52 3.30
C THR A 300 -0.64 19.17 2.14
N ILE A 301 0.67 19.25 2.38
CA ILE A 301 1.69 18.91 1.38
C ILE A 301 1.69 17.40 1.11
N LYS A 302 1.66 16.56 2.15
CA LYS A 302 1.65 15.10 1.99
C LYS A 302 0.41 14.60 1.24
N LEU A 303 -0.77 15.18 1.49
CA LEU A 303 -1.99 14.83 0.76
C LEU A 303 -1.85 15.09 -0.74
N LYS A 304 -1.25 16.22 -1.14
CA LYS A 304 -0.98 16.53 -2.56
C LYS A 304 -0.02 15.53 -3.20
N PHE A 305 1.10 15.24 -2.54
CA PHE A 305 2.06 14.24 -3.05
C PHE A 305 1.45 12.83 -3.13
N LEU A 306 0.65 12.47 -2.13
CA LEU A 306 -0.05 11.19 -2.11
C LEU A 306 -1.04 11.08 -3.26
N GLU A 307 -1.80 12.14 -3.55
CA GLU A 307 -2.76 12.14 -4.65
C GLU A 307 -2.06 11.91 -6.00
N GLU A 308 -0.98 12.64 -6.27
CA GLU A 308 -0.19 12.43 -7.49
C GLU A 308 0.38 11.01 -7.58
N ASN A 309 0.96 10.49 -6.49
CA ASN A 309 1.52 9.14 -6.46
C ASN A 309 0.44 8.08 -6.66
N LYS A 310 -0.70 8.23 -5.97
CA LYS A 310 -1.86 7.33 -6.06
C LYS A 310 -2.35 7.24 -7.50
N VAL A 311 -2.56 8.37 -8.18
CA VAL A 311 -3.03 8.39 -9.57
C VAL A 311 -2.03 7.69 -10.48
N LYS A 312 -0.73 7.99 -10.36
CA LYS A 312 0.33 7.36 -11.16
C LYS A 312 0.39 5.83 -10.98
N VAL A 313 0.40 5.37 -9.73
CA VAL A 313 0.46 3.93 -9.42
C VAL A 313 -0.80 3.25 -9.92
N MET A 314 -1.99 3.77 -9.59
CA MET A 314 -3.25 3.13 -9.97
C MET A 314 -3.46 3.09 -11.47
N HIS A 315 -3.13 4.17 -12.19
CA HIS A 315 -3.20 4.18 -13.66
C HIS A 315 -2.38 3.03 -14.26
N LYS A 316 -1.10 2.91 -13.87
CA LYS A 316 -0.22 1.84 -14.35
C LYS A 316 -0.74 0.46 -13.95
N GLN A 317 -1.11 0.27 -12.70
CA GLN A 317 -1.49 -1.05 -12.18
C GLN A 317 -2.83 -1.54 -12.74
N LEU A 318 -3.82 -0.65 -12.89
CA LEU A 318 -5.11 -0.99 -13.50
C LEU A 318 -4.94 -1.38 -14.97
N LEU A 319 -4.10 -0.66 -15.72
CA LEU A 319 -3.83 -0.98 -17.12
C LEU A 319 -3.11 -2.33 -17.28
N LEU A 320 -2.06 -2.58 -16.49
CA LEU A 320 -1.34 -3.85 -16.51
C LEU A 320 -2.25 -5.03 -16.13
N PHE A 321 -3.10 -4.85 -15.11
CA PHE A 321 -4.07 -5.87 -14.70
C PHE A 321 -5.06 -6.18 -15.84
N HIS A 322 -5.64 -5.14 -16.45
CA HIS A 322 -6.57 -5.30 -17.57
C HIS A 322 -5.89 -6.01 -18.76
N ASN A 323 -4.70 -5.56 -19.16
CA ASN A 323 -3.97 -6.15 -20.28
C ASN A 323 -3.64 -7.62 -20.04
N ALA A 324 -3.24 -7.99 -18.82
CA ALA A 324 -2.96 -9.39 -18.48
C ALA A 324 -4.22 -10.26 -18.58
N ILE A 325 -5.35 -9.78 -18.07
CA ILE A 325 -6.63 -10.50 -18.15
C ILE A 325 -7.06 -10.67 -19.62
N SER A 326 -7.03 -9.60 -20.40
CA SER A 326 -7.39 -9.63 -21.82
C SER A 326 -6.48 -10.55 -22.63
N ALA A 327 -5.17 -10.50 -22.39
CA ALA A 327 -4.19 -11.38 -23.04
C ALA A 327 -4.41 -12.86 -22.70
N TYR A 328 -4.74 -13.18 -21.44
CA TYR A 328 -5.06 -14.55 -21.05
C TYR A 328 -6.25 -15.11 -21.83
N PHE A 329 -7.36 -14.37 -21.90
CA PHE A 329 -8.56 -14.84 -22.59
C PHE A 329 -8.37 -14.87 -24.11
N ALA A 330 -7.78 -13.83 -24.70
CA ALA A 330 -7.52 -13.77 -26.14
C ALA A 330 -6.56 -14.88 -26.60
N GLY A 331 -5.45 -15.08 -25.87
CA GLY A 331 -4.50 -16.15 -26.17
C GLY A 331 -5.17 -17.52 -26.12
N ASN A 332 -5.89 -17.81 -25.04
CA ASN A 332 -6.60 -19.09 -24.91
C ASN A 332 -7.65 -19.30 -26.00
N GLN A 333 -8.37 -18.26 -26.43
CA GLN A 333 -9.34 -18.38 -27.53
C GLN A 333 -8.67 -18.81 -28.83
N GLU A 334 -7.60 -18.12 -29.24
CA GLU A 334 -6.89 -18.41 -30.50
C GLU A 334 -6.41 -19.86 -30.55
N GLN A 335 -5.81 -20.33 -29.45
CA GLN A 335 -5.31 -21.70 -29.40
C GLN A 335 -6.44 -22.74 -29.28
N LEU A 336 -7.54 -22.44 -28.60
CA LEU A 336 -8.70 -23.34 -28.53
C LEU A 336 -9.38 -23.51 -29.90
N GLU A 337 -9.49 -22.44 -30.68
CA GLU A 337 -9.99 -22.51 -32.06
C GLU A 337 -9.15 -23.45 -32.92
N GLN A 338 -7.82 -23.42 -32.77
CA GLN A 338 -6.91 -24.35 -33.45
C GLN A 338 -7.14 -25.82 -33.02
N THR A 339 -7.35 -26.08 -31.73
CA THR A 339 -7.67 -27.44 -31.23
C THR A 339 -9.01 -27.93 -31.77
N LEU A 340 -10.03 -27.06 -31.86
CA LEU A 340 -11.36 -27.43 -32.36
C LEU A 340 -11.32 -27.87 -33.84
N ILE A 341 -10.50 -27.20 -34.65
CA ILE A 341 -10.29 -27.59 -36.05
C ILE A 341 -9.68 -28.99 -36.15
N GLN A 342 -8.69 -29.33 -35.30
CA GLN A 342 -8.12 -30.68 -35.26
C GLN A 342 -9.13 -31.75 -34.83
N PHE A 343 -9.98 -31.44 -33.84
CA PHE A 343 -11.02 -32.33 -33.34
C PHE A 343 -12.02 -32.72 -34.45
N ASN A 344 -12.51 -31.72 -35.20
CA ASN A 344 -13.49 -31.94 -36.27
C ASN A 344 -12.94 -32.70 -37.49
N VAL A 345 -11.61 -32.69 -37.71
CA VAL A 345 -10.99 -33.38 -38.85
C VAL A 345 -10.66 -34.84 -38.55
N LYS A 346 -10.41 -35.20 -37.28
CA LYS A 346 -9.83 -36.51 -36.92
C LYS A 346 -10.80 -37.52 -36.30
N LEU A 347 -11.93 -37.10 -35.74
CA LEU A 347 -12.87 -38.03 -35.11
C LEU A 347 -13.75 -38.76 -36.13
N LYS A 348 -13.29 -39.94 -36.57
CA LYS A 348 -14.20 -41.00 -37.05
C LYS A 348 -14.74 -41.75 -35.83
N PRO A 349 -16.00 -42.19 -35.83
CA PRO A 349 -16.59 -42.87 -34.68
C PRO A 349 -15.79 -44.15 -34.35
N PRO A 350 -15.37 -44.33 -33.08
CA PRO A 350 -14.66 -45.54 -32.67
C PRO A 350 -15.55 -46.75 -32.91
N GLY A 351 -15.03 -47.75 -33.66
CA GLY A 351 -15.77 -48.96 -34.00
C GLY A 351 -16.47 -48.96 -35.38
N SER A 352 -16.27 -47.96 -36.24
CA SER A 352 -16.84 -48.00 -37.61
C SER A 352 -16.41 -49.22 -38.43
N ASP A 353 -15.27 -49.81 -38.09
CA ASP A 353 -14.63 -50.89 -38.85
C ASP A 353 -14.80 -52.27 -38.18
N LYS A 354 -15.45 -52.36 -37.01
CA LYS A 354 -15.70 -53.62 -36.29
C LYS A 354 -17.18 -53.73 -35.91
N PRO A 355 -17.89 -54.81 -36.30
CA PRO A 355 -19.29 -54.99 -35.95
C PRO A 355 -19.48 -54.93 -34.43
N SER A 356 -20.63 -54.44 -34.00
CA SER A 356 -21.01 -54.52 -32.58
C SER A 356 -21.07 -56.00 -32.19
N TRP A 357 -20.66 -56.36 -30.97
CA TRP A 357 -20.77 -57.75 -30.49
C TRP A 357 -22.22 -58.31 -30.56
N LEU A 358 -23.22 -57.42 -30.58
CA LEU A 358 -24.63 -57.77 -30.80
C LEU A 358 -24.96 -58.18 -32.25
N GLU A 359 -24.13 -57.82 -33.22
CA GLU A 359 -24.28 -58.17 -34.63
C GLU A 359 -23.57 -59.50 -34.99
N GLU A 360 -22.77 -60.05 -34.08
CA GLU A 360 -22.06 -61.34 -34.25
C GLU A 360 -22.82 -62.56 -33.68
N GLN A 361 -24.07 -62.41 -33.19
CA GLN A 361 -24.92 -63.52 -32.68
C GLN A 361 -26.07 -63.93 -33.60
#